data_AF-D6PLN1-F1
#
_entry.id   AF-D6PLN1-F1
#
_cell.length_a   1.000
_cell.length_b   1.000
_cell.length_c   1.000
_cell.angle_alpha   90.00
_cell.angle_beta   90.00
_cell.angle_gamma   90.00
#
_symmetry.space_group_name_H-M   'P 1'
#
loop_
_entity.id
_entity.type
_entity.pdbx_description
1 polymer ?
#
loop_
_entity_poly.entity_id
_entity_poly.type
_entity_poly.pdbx_seq_one_letter_code
_entity_poly.pdbx_strand_id
1 'polypeptide(L)'
;MTVLLEDSVLIMDGAVKLYRRERSRKWQAAFQMDGQYIRISTGKSDLDEAKKAASDSYLEYKFRQKNGVPVVSKRFSDVAKLCIAEMNRQLESGVGEMVYRDYVIVLEKYLIPFFGKMHVTSVTYETLQKFARSREQQMGRERKASTLNTHNSALNRVFDESVARGFMNKTHVPTLINKGRDSERRPDFTQPEYASMIRKLPHWINKAQHPKSVHMRELLRD
;
A
#
# COMPACT_ATOMS: atom_id res chain seq x y z
N MET A 1 -6.40 30.24 22.36
CA MET A 1 -6.85 30.99 21.17
C MET A 1 -5.61 31.36 20.37
N THR A 2 -5.46 30.81 19.16
CA THR A 2 -4.25 31.03 18.35
C THR A 2 -4.35 32.40 17.68
N VAL A 3 -3.43 33.29 18.07
CA VAL A 3 -3.29 34.65 17.54
C VAL A 3 -3.13 34.56 16.01
N LEU A 4 -4.01 35.23 15.27
CA LEU A 4 -3.92 35.33 13.82
C LEU A 4 -2.97 36.47 13.47
N LEU A 5 -1.96 36.19 12.63
CA LEU A 5 -1.14 37.24 12.01
C LEU A 5 -2.04 38.22 11.22
N GLU A 6 -1.66 39.49 11.21
CA GLU A 6 -2.40 40.67 10.71
C GLU A 6 -2.85 40.61 9.24
N ASP A 7 -2.35 39.66 8.44
CA ASP A 7 -2.71 39.48 7.03
C ASP A 7 -3.61 38.25 6.81
N SER A 8 -4.86 38.29 7.27
CA SER A 8 -5.86 37.26 6.95
C SER A 8 -7.12 37.83 6.31
N VAL A 9 -7.57 37.19 5.23
CA VAL A 9 -8.72 37.64 4.42
C VAL A 9 -9.68 36.47 4.25
N LEU A 10 -10.97 36.72 4.40
CA LEU A 10 -12.03 35.75 4.14
C LEU A 10 -12.61 35.98 2.74
N ILE A 11 -12.83 34.91 1.99
CA ILE A 11 -13.49 34.93 0.67
C ILE A 11 -14.56 33.84 0.60
N MET A 12 -15.39 33.87 -0.46
CA MET A 12 -16.47 32.89 -0.69
C MET A 12 -17.43 32.83 0.51
N ASP A 13 -17.93 33.98 0.95
CA ASP A 13 -18.83 34.12 2.10
C ASP A 13 -18.28 33.52 3.40
N GLY A 14 -16.96 33.58 3.58
CA GLY A 14 -16.26 33.06 4.76
C GLY A 14 -15.89 31.58 4.68
N ALA A 15 -16.23 30.88 3.59
CA ALA A 15 -15.89 29.47 3.41
C ALA A 15 -14.38 29.23 3.27
N VAL A 16 -13.64 30.23 2.76
CA VAL A 16 -12.19 30.13 2.55
C VAL A 16 -11.49 31.26 3.29
N LYS A 17 -10.51 30.87 4.11
CA LYS A 17 -9.61 31.78 4.80
C LYS A 17 -8.25 31.82 4.12
N LEU A 18 -7.87 32.97 3.58
CA LEU A 18 -6.51 33.25 3.16
C LEU A 18 -5.70 33.82 4.32
N TYR A 19 -4.46 33.36 4.44
CA TYR A 19 -3.51 33.85 5.44
C TYR A 19 -2.08 33.70 4.93
N ARG A 20 -1.18 34.52 5.47
CA ARG A 20 0.26 34.42 5.22
C ARG A 20 0.99 33.86 6.44
N ARG A 21 2.01 33.02 6.22
CA ARG A 21 2.90 32.55 7.30
C ARG A 21 4.04 33.56 7.48
N GLU A 22 4.50 33.74 8.70
CA GLU A 22 5.59 34.69 9.04
C GLU A 22 6.84 34.54 8.15
N ARG A 23 7.22 33.30 7.81
CA ARG A 23 8.41 33.01 6.98
C ARG A 23 8.12 32.76 5.49
N SER A 24 6.92 33.07 4.99
CA SER A 24 6.58 32.84 3.58
C SER A 24 5.89 34.04 2.96
N ARG A 25 6.39 34.49 1.80
CA ARG A 25 5.71 35.51 0.99
C ARG A 25 4.47 34.97 0.27
N LYS A 26 4.26 33.65 0.27
CA LYS A 26 3.17 32.99 -0.44
C LYS A 26 1.93 32.89 0.43
N TRP A 27 0.79 33.29 -0.13
CA TRP A 27 -0.51 33.11 0.50
C TRP A 27 -0.85 31.63 0.65
N GLN A 28 -1.54 31.31 1.74
CA GLN A 28 -2.09 30.00 2.04
C GLN A 28 -3.61 30.14 2.11
N ALA A 29 -4.34 29.10 1.73
CA ALA A 29 -5.78 28.99 1.91
C ALA A 29 -6.09 27.87 2.90
N ALA A 30 -7.08 28.10 3.77
CA ALA A 30 -7.64 27.12 4.67
C ALA A 30 -9.17 27.10 4.54
N PHE A 31 -9.76 25.91 4.45
CA PHE A 31 -11.20 25.70 4.34
C PHE A 31 -11.57 24.31 4.83
N GLN A 32 -12.84 24.09 5.15
CA GLN A 32 -13.34 22.81 5.64
C GLN A 32 -14.07 22.03 4.53
N MET A 33 -13.80 20.73 4.42
CA MET A 33 -14.47 19.79 3.52
C MET A 33 -14.66 18.45 4.24
N ASP A 34 -15.87 17.87 4.21
CA ASP A 34 -16.22 16.62 4.91
C ASP A 34 -15.74 16.55 6.37
N GLY A 35 -15.92 17.66 7.11
CA GLY A 35 -15.49 17.75 8.50
C GLY A 35 -13.98 17.92 8.71
N GLN A 36 -13.15 17.83 7.67
CA GLN A 36 -11.69 18.00 7.74
C GLN A 36 -11.25 19.41 7.29
N TYR A 37 -10.28 19.98 7.99
CA TYR A 37 -9.63 21.22 7.58
C TYR A 37 -8.53 20.96 6.56
N ILE A 38 -8.72 21.48 5.35
CA ILE A 38 -7.71 21.49 4.29
C ILE A 38 -6.91 22.78 4.38
N ARG A 39 -5.59 22.65 4.21
CA ARG A 39 -4.66 23.79 4.11
C ARG A 39 -3.80 23.60 2.87
N ILE A 40 -3.83 24.58 1.98
CA ILE A 40 -3.05 24.57 0.73
C ILE A 40 -2.29 25.88 0.57
N SER A 41 -1.16 25.84 -0.13
CA SER A 41 -0.47 27.03 -0.59
C SER A 41 -1.08 27.46 -1.91
N THR A 42 -1.40 28.75 -2.07
CA THR A 42 -1.85 29.28 -3.38
C THR A 42 -0.69 29.40 -4.37
N GLY A 43 0.56 29.41 -3.86
CA GLY A 43 1.76 29.66 -4.67
C GLY A 43 1.91 31.12 -5.14
N LYS A 44 0.94 31.98 -4.82
CA LYS A 44 0.89 33.38 -5.22
C LYS A 44 1.32 34.29 -4.08
N SER A 45 2.08 35.33 -4.41
CA SER A 45 2.49 36.37 -3.44
C SER A 45 1.53 37.57 -3.48
N ASP A 46 0.95 37.84 -4.66
CA ASP A 46 -0.08 38.84 -4.85
C ASP A 46 -1.43 38.35 -4.26
N LEU A 47 -2.16 39.27 -3.64
CA LEU A 47 -3.41 38.95 -2.94
C LEU A 47 -4.54 38.60 -3.92
N ASP A 48 -4.68 39.32 -5.02
CA ASP A 48 -5.80 39.08 -5.95
C ASP A 48 -5.58 37.83 -6.79
N GLU A 49 -4.35 37.55 -7.21
CA GLU A 49 -3.99 36.24 -7.77
C GLU A 49 -4.21 35.12 -6.75
N ALA A 50 -3.90 35.34 -5.48
CA ALA A 50 -4.12 34.35 -4.43
C ALA A 50 -5.60 34.08 -4.19
N LYS A 51 -6.47 35.11 -4.19
CA LYS A 51 -7.93 34.95 -4.08
C LYS A 51 -8.47 34.07 -5.20
N LYS A 52 -8.09 34.34 -6.46
CA LYS A 52 -8.49 33.53 -7.61
C LYS A 52 -8.03 32.08 -7.46
N ALA A 53 -6.73 31.86 -7.22
CA ALA A 53 -6.17 30.51 -7.05
C ALA A 53 -6.80 29.73 -5.88
N ALA A 54 -7.12 30.41 -4.77
CA ALA A 54 -7.79 29.83 -3.62
C ALA A 54 -9.25 29.46 -3.94
N SER A 55 -9.99 30.32 -4.64
CA SER A 55 -11.36 30.04 -5.11
C SER A 55 -11.40 28.85 -6.06
N ASP A 56 -10.51 28.82 -7.06
CA ASP A 56 -10.41 27.71 -8.01
C ASP A 56 -10.13 26.39 -7.28
N SER A 57 -9.19 26.41 -6.34
CA SER A 57 -8.89 25.25 -5.52
C SER A 57 -10.11 24.81 -4.71
N TYR A 58 -10.79 25.73 -4.02
CA TYR A 58 -11.97 25.42 -3.22
C TYR A 58 -13.09 24.79 -4.06
N LEU A 59 -13.37 25.33 -5.24
CA LEU A 59 -14.37 24.81 -6.16
C LEU A 59 -13.99 23.42 -6.68
N GLU A 60 -12.71 23.20 -7.01
CA GLU A 60 -12.18 21.88 -7.39
C GLU A 60 -12.38 20.85 -6.27
N TYR A 61 -12.11 21.21 -5.01
CA TYR A 61 -12.37 20.32 -3.87
C TYR A 61 -13.87 20.03 -3.68
N LYS A 62 -14.74 21.04 -3.82
CA LYS A 62 -16.20 20.84 -3.81
C LYS A 62 -16.67 19.94 -4.94
N PHE A 63 -16.12 20.10 -6.14
CA PHE A 63 -16.43 19.27 -7.28
C PHE A 63 -16.00 17.82 -7.05
N ARG A 64 -14.78 17.60 -6.54
CA ARG A 64 -14.29 16.27 -6.16
C ARG A 64 -15.20 15.61 -5.14
N GLN A 65 -15.58 16.32 -4.09
CA GLN A 65 -16.52 15.84 -3.08
C GLN A 65 -17.85 15.42 -3.72
N LYS A 66 -18.45 16.28 -4.55
CA LYS A 66 -19.72 15.99 -5.23
C LYS A 66 -19.64 14.74 -6.13
N ASN A 67 -18.48 14.48 -6.72
CA ASN A 67 -18.25 13.32 -7.58
C ASN A 67 -17.65 12.11 -6.85
N GLY A 68 -17.59 12.13 -5.50
CA GLY A 68 -17.07 11.03 -4.70
C GLY A 68 -15.58 10.77 -4.88
N VAL A 69 -14.80 11.77 -5.32
CA VAL A 69 -13.33 11.70 -5.36
C VAL A 69 -12.80 12.09 -3.99
N PRO A 70 -11.94 11.27 -3.35
CA PRO A 70 -11.38 11.56 -2.05
C PRO A 70 -10.73 12.94 -1.99
N VAL A 71 -11.20 13.72 -1.04
CA VAL A 71 -10.73 15.08 -0.75
C VAL A 71 -9.29 15.07 -0.22
N VAL A 72 -8.86 14.01 0.48
CA VAL A 72 -7.48 13.87 0.97
C VAL A 72 -6.93 12.51 0.57
N SER A 73 -6.02 12.50 -0.42
CA SER A 73 -5.28 11.31 -0.80
C SER A 73 -3.97 11.21 -0.01
N LYS A 74 -3.67 10.03 0.52
CA LYS A 74 -2.41 9.74 1.24
C LYS A 74 -1.35 9.18 0.30
N ARG A 75 -0.08 9.27 0.70
CA ARG A 75 1.00 8.58 -0.01
C ARG A 75 0.83 7.07 0.16
N PHE A 76 1.20 6.32 -0.87
CA PHE A 76 1.16 4.87 -0.83
C PHE A 76 1.99 4.32 0.34
N SER A 77 3.16 4.90 0.60
CA SER A 77 4.02 4.48 1.72
C SER A 77 3.33 4.59 3.07
N ASP A 78 2.49 5.61 3.26
CA ASP A 78 1.86 5.88 4.56
C ASP A 78 0.76 4.85 4.81
N VAL A 79 -0.06 4.56 3.78
CA VAL A 79 -1.09 3.52 3.88
C VAL A 79 -0.46 2.13 4.00
N ALA A 80 0.59 1.84 3.24
CA ALA A 80 1.30 0.56 3.32
C ALA A 80 1.88 0.31 4.72
N LYS A 81 2.44 1.33 5.38
CA LYS A 81 2.93 1.20 6.76
C LYS A 81 1.82 0.90 7.76
N LEU A 82 0.64 1.50 7.59
CA LEU A 82 -0.54 1.16 8.41
C LEU A 82 -0.94 -0.31 8.21
N CYS A 83 -0.95 -0.79 6.97
CA CYS A 83 -1.23 -2.20 6.66
C CYS A 83 -0.20 -3.14 7.30
N ILE A 84 1.09 -2.83 7.20
CA ILE A 84 2.17 -3.63 7.80
C ILE A 84 2.01 -3.69 9.32
N ALA A 85 1.77 -2.54 9.97
CA ALA A 85 1.58 -2.48 11.41
C ALA A 85 0.41 -3.36 11.88
N GLU A 86 -0.73 -3.27 11.21
CA GLU A 86 -1.90 -4.09 11.56
C GLU A 86 -1.66 -5.59 11.28
N MET A 87 -1.06 -5.94 10.15
CA MET A 87 -0.70 -7.34 9.85
C MET A 87 0.26 -7.93 10.88
N ASN A 88 1.29 -7.18 11.29
CA ASN A 88 2.21 -7.62 12.33
C ASN A 88 1.52 -7.80 13.68
N ARG A 89 0.63 -6.87 14.06
CA ARG A 89 -0.17 -6.98 15.29
C ARG A 89 -1.05 -8.24 15.31
N GLN A 90 -1.65 -8.58 14.16
CA GLN A 90 -2.45 -9.80 14.02
C GLN A 90 -1.59 -11.06 14.09
N LEU A 91 -0.40 -11.05 13.48
CA LEU A 91 0.55 -12.16 13.58
C LEU A 91 1.06 -12.38 15.02
N GLU A 92 1.37 -11.31 15.75
CA GLU A 92 1.84 -11.36 17.14
C GLU A 92 0.77 -11.87 18.10
N SER A 93 -0.50 -11.54 17.85
CA SER A 93 -1.64 -12.04 18.64
C SER A 93 -2.08 -13.46 18.28
N GLY A 94 -1.46 -14.09 17.28
CA GLY A 94 -1.78 -15.46 16.85
C GLY A 94 -3.08 -15.62 16.07
N VAL A 95 -3.78 -14.53 15.75
CA VAL A 95 -5.04 -14.52 14.98
C VAL A 95 -4.78 -14.27 13.48
N GLY A 96 -3.61 -13.74 13.13
CA GLY A 96 -3.24 -13.40 11.76
C GLY A 96 -2.91 -14.61 10.88
N GLU A 97 -3.24 -14.51 9.60
CA GLU A 97 -2.90 -15.53 8.60
C GLU A 97 -1.40 -15.56 8.32
N MET A 98 -0.82 -16.76 8.17
CA MET A 98 0.61 -16.90 7.86
C MET A 98 1.04 -16.15 6.59
N VAL A 99 0.13 -16.00 5.62
CA VAL A 99 0.37 -15.28 4.35
C VAL A 99 0.71 -13.81 4.56
N TYR A 100 0.35 -13.21 5.71
CA TYR A 100 0.68 -11.82 6.02
C TYR A 100 2.18 -11.59 6.11
N ARG A 101 2.97 -12.60 6.50
CA ARG A 101 4.44 -12.51 6.47
C ARG A 101 4.94 -12.26 5.05
N ASP A 102 4.37 -12.98 4.07
CA ASP A 102 4.72 -12.79 2.66
C ASP A 102 4.27 -11.41 2.15
N TYR A 103 3.09 -10.94 2.58
CA TYR A 103 2.58 -9.62 2.19
C TYR A 103 3.46 -8.49 2.72
N VAL A 104 3.90 -8.56 3.98
CA VAL A 104 4.83 -7.58 4.57
C VAL A 104 6.14 -7.53 3.75
N ILE A 105 6.74 -8.68 3.46
CA ILE A 105 7.95 -8.76 2.64
C ILE A 105 7.74 -8.12 1.26
N VAL A 106 6.60 -8.43 0.62
CA VAL A 106 6.26 -7.86 -0.68
C VAL A 106 6.12 -6.34 -0.62
N LEU A 107 5.42 -5.83 0.40
CA LEU A 107 5.21 -4.40 0.59
C LEU A 107 6.54 -3.68 0.77
N GLU A 108 7.40 -4.17 1.64
CA GLU A 108 8.68 -3.53 1.96
C GLU A 108 9.69 -3.61 0.81
N LYS A 109 9.79 -4.77 0.16
CA LYS A 109 10.86 -5.03 -0.83
C LYS A 109 10.52 -4.56 -2.25
N TYR A 110 9.23 -4.49 -2.60
CA TYR A 110 8.81 -4.21 -3.98
C TYR A 110 7.82 -3.06 -4.08
N LEU A 111 6.73 -3.06 -3.31
CA LEU A 111 5.66 -2.08 -3.51
C LEU A 111 6.03 -0.69 -2.97
N ILE A 112 6.54 -0.58 -1.75
CA ILE A 112 6.95 0.70 -1.15
C ILE A 112 8.10 1.35 -1.94
N PRO A 113 9.17 0.64 -2.35
CA PRO A 113 10.24 1.24 -3.15
C PRO A 113 9.75 1.84 -4.47
N PHE A 114 8.77 1.21 -5.11
CA PHE A 114 8.24 1.67 -6.40
C PHE A 114 7.15 2.74 -6.23
N PHE A 115 6.10 2.44 -5.46
CA PHE A 115 4.91 3.29 -5.34
C PHE A 115 4.97 4.30 -4.19
N GLY A 116 5.90 4.15 -3.25
CA GLY A 116 5.83 4.84 -1.94
C GLY A 116 5.69 6.36 -2.02
N LYS A 117 6.33 7.00 -3.00
CA LYS A 117 6.25 8.46 -3.19
C LYS A 117 4.95 8.92 -3.86
N MET A 118 4.23 8.02 -4.52
CA MET A 118 2.98 8.33 -5.22
C MET A 118 1.82 8.43 -4.23
N HIS A 119 0.78 9.16 -4.60
CA HIS A 119 -0.51 9.08 -3.93
C HIS A 119 -1.21 7.77 -4.29
N VAL A 120 -1.97 7.20 -3.36
CA VAL A 120 -2.71 5.95 -3.61
C VAL A 120 -3.66 6.10 -4.80
N THR A 121 -4.33 7.25 -4.91
CA THR A 121 -5.24 7.59 -6.03
C THR A 121 -4.54 7.78 -7.37
N SER A 122 -3.20 7.86 -7.40
CA SER A 122 -2.43 7.98 -8.64
C SER A 122 -1.93 6.63 -9.17
N VAL A 123 -2.26 5.52 -8.51
CA VAL A 123 -1.93 4.19 -9.01
C VAL A 123 -2.92 3.81 -10.12
N THR A 124 -2.50 3.98 -11.36
CA THR A 124 -3.27 3.65 -12.57
C THR A 124 -2.76 2.37 -13.24
N TYR A 125 -3.51 1.85 -14.22
CA TYR A 125 -3.08 0.74 -15.05
C TYR A 125 -1.69 0.94 -15.68
N GLU A 126 -1.38 2.15 -16.14
CA GLU A 126 -0.06 2.48 -16.69
C GLU A 126 1.05 2.33 -15.65
N THR A 127 0.82 2.81 -14.42
CA THR A 127 1.81 2.66 -13.33
C THR A 127 2.00 1.19 -12.93
N LEU A 128 0.95 0.36 -12.99
CA LEU A 128 1.03 -1.08 -12.74
C LEU A 128 1.87 -1.79 -13.82
N GLN A 129 1.76 -1.39 -15.09
CA GLN A 129 2.63 -1.92 -16.14
C GLN A 129 4.09 -1.54 -15.93
N LYS A 130 4.36 -0.28 -15.52
CA LYS A 130 5.72 0.16 -15.17
C LYS A 130 6.28 -0.64 -14.00
N PHE A 131 5.46 -0.93 -12.99
CA PHE A 131 5.85 -1.78 -11.86
C PHE A 131 6.16 -3.21 -12.30
N ALA A 132 5.34 -3.79 -13.19
CA ALA A 132 5.59 -5.14 -13.70
C ALA A 132 6.98 -5.26 -14.34
N ARG A 133 7.36 -4.29 -15.20
CA ARG A 133 8.68 -4.21 -15.84
C ARG A 133 9.80 -4.03 -14.81
N SER A 134 9.64 -3.10 -13.86
CA SER A 134 10.64 -2.84 -12.81
C SER A 134 10.87 -4.08 -11.93
N ARG A 135 9.79 -4.79 -11.56
CA ARG A 135 9.86 -6.02 -10.78
C ARG A 135 10.59 -7.13 -11.54
N GLU A 136 10.33 -7.29 -12.84
CA GLU A 136 11.04 -8.26 -13.68
C GLU A 136 12.54 -7.99 -13.72
N GLN A 137 12.95 -6.73 -13.89
CA GLN A 137 14.35 -6.32 -13.84
C GLN A 137 15.01 -6.62 -12.49
N GLN A 138 14.35 -6.29 -11.38
CA GLN A 138 14.87 -6.54 -10.03
C GLN A 138 15.02 -8.04 -9.71
N MET A 139 14.21 -8.88 -10.34
CA MET A 139 14.08 -10.30 -10.03
C MET A 139 14.86 -11.22 -10.97
N GLY A 140 15.32 -10.73 -12.13
CA GLY A 140 16.20 -11.41 -13.08
C GLY A 140 15.67 -12.69 -13.74
N ARG A 141 14.40 -13.07 -13.51
CA ARG A 141 13.73 -14.24 -14.12
C ARG A 141 12.22 -14.09 -14.08
N GLU A 142 11.56 -14.69 -15.06
CA GLU A 142 10.10 -14.74 -15.20
C GLU A 142 9.44 -15.37 -13.96
N ARG A 143 8.23 -14.89 -13.63
CA ARG A 143 7.54 -15.23 -12.37
C ARG A 143 6.45 -16.25 -12.59
N LYS A 144 6.32 -17.15 -11.60
CA LYS A 144 5.16 -18.04 -11.46
C LYS A 144 3.93 -17.21 -11.09
N ALA A 145 2.77 -17.66 -11.56
CA ALA A 145 1.47 -17.07 -11.25
C ALA A 145 1.24 -16.93 -9.74
N SER A 146 1.64 -17.90 -8.92
CA SER A 146 1.48 -17.84 -7.46
C SER A 146 2.18 -16.64 -6.83
N THR A 147 3.42 -16.34 -7.24
CA THR A 147 4.16 -15.17 -6.76
C THR A 147 3.45 -13.88 -7.16
N LEU A 148 2.93 -13.80 -8.38
CA LEU A 148 2.18 -12.62 -8.84
C LEU A 148 0.87 -12.44 -8.06
N ASN A 149 0.19 -13.52 -7.70
CA ASN A 149 -0.99 -13.46 -6.84
C ASN A 149 -0.67 -12.93 -5.44
N THR A 150 0.43 -13.34 -4.82
CA THR A 150 0.89 -12.78 -3.54
C THR A 150 1.14 -11.28 -3.66
N HIS A 151 1.79 -10.84 -4.75
CA HIS A 151 2.01 -9.41 -5.00
C HIS A 151 0.70 -8.63 -5.18
N ASN A 152 -0.23 -9.18 -5.96
CA ASN A 152 -1.53 -8.55 -6.20
C ASN A 152 -2.36 -8.49 -4.91
N SER A 153 -2.31 -9.53 -4.09
CA SER A 153 -3.04 -9.58 -2.81
C SER A 153 -2.51 -8.54 -1.82
N ALA A 154 -1.18 -8.43 -1.70
CA ALA A 154 -0.55 -7.41 -0.87
C ALA A 154 -0.89 -5.99 -1.34
N LEU A 155 -0.95 -5.77 -2.66
CA LEU A 155 -1.32 -4.48 -3.24
C LEU A 155 -2.80 -4.15 -3.02
N ASN A 156 -3.70 -5.12 -3.25
CA ASN A 156 -5.13 -4.96 -2.97
C ASN A 156 -5.39 -4.59 -1.52
N ARG A 157 -4.65 -5.17 -0.57
CA ARG A 157 -4.80 -4.83 0.85
C ARG A 157 -4.54 -3.35 1.14
N VAL A 158 -3.58 -2.72 0.44
CA VAL A 158 -3.35 -1.27 0.55
C VAL A 158 -4.51 -0.47 -0.05
N PHE A 159 -5.11 -0.94 -1.15
CA PHE A 159 -6.29 -0.30 -1.75
C PHE A 159 -7.52 -0.45 -0.87
N ASP A 160 -7.76 -1.63 -0.31
CA ASP A 160 -8.87 -1.90 0.61
C ASP A 160 -8.76 -1.01 1.85
N GLU A 161 -7.57 -0.90 2.43
CA GLU A 161 -7.30 0.00 3.56
C GLU A 161 -7.51 1.47 3.17
N SER A 162 -7.12 1.85 1.94
CA SER A 162 -7.34 3.19 1.41
C SER A 162 -8.83 3.49 1.24
N VAL A 163 -9.62 2.53 0.80
CA VAL A 163 -11.08 2.66 0.66
C VAL A 163 -11.74 2.74 2.03
N ALA A 164 -11.40 1.84 2.95
CA ALA A 164 -11.96 1.80 4.30
C ALA A 164 -11.74 3.10 5.07
N ARG A 165 -10.60 3.78 4.83
CA ARG A 165 -10.27 5.08 5.45
C ARG A 165 -10.72 6.29 4.65
N GLY A 166 -11.36 6.09 3.49
CA GLY A 166 -11.81 7.18 2.62
C GLY A 166 -10.69 7.93 1.89
N PHE A 167 -9.50 7.36 1.77
CA PHE A 167 -8.38 7.90 0.97
C PHE A 167 -8.49 7.58 -0.52
N MET A 168 -9.29 6.57 -0.87
CA MET A 168 -9.56 6.10 -2.23
C MET A 168 -11.05 5.78 -2.36
N ASN A 169 -11.67 6.04 -3.51
CA ASN A 169 -13.00 5.53 -3.81
C ASN A 169 -12.86 4.14 -4.46
N LYS A 170 -13.71 3.19 -4.04
CA LYS A 170 -13.76 1.82 -4.55
C LYS A 170 -13.84 1.75 -6.08
N THR A 171 -14.52 2.69 -6.74
CA THR A 171 -14.63 2.75 -8.22
C THR A 171 -13.31 3.03 -8.93
N HIS A 172 -12.33 3.60 -8.23
CA HIS A 172 -11.03 3.95 -8.77
C HIS A 172 -9.95 2.92 -8.44
N VAL A 173 -10.29 1.81 -7.78
CA VAL A 173 -9.35 0.72 -7.52
C VAL A 173 -9.09 -0.02 -8.84
N PRO A 174 -7.83 -0.07 -9.33
CA PRO A 174 -7.52 -0.74 -10.58
C PRO A 174 -7.62 -2.26 -10.43
N THR A 175 -8.18 -2.93 -11.44
CA THR A 175 -8.20 -4.40 -11.48
C THR A 175 -6.80 -4.95 -11.72
N LEU A 176 -6.33 -5.79 -10.80
CA LEU A 176 -5.03 -6.45 -10.90
C LEU A 176 -5.17 -7.78 -11.65
N ILE A 177 -4.47 -7.92 -12.78
CA ILE A 177 -4.47 -9.13 -13.60
C ILE A 177 -3.18 -9.92 -13.35
N ASN A 178 -3.30 -11.23 -13.24
CA ASN A 178 -2.16 -12.14 -13.19
C ASN A 178 -1.88 -12.71 -14.58
N LYS A 179 -0.68 -12.48 -15.10
CA LYS A 179 -0.21 -13.01 -16.40
C LYS A 179 1.01 -13.94 -16.24
N GLY A 180 1.22 -14.48 -15.04
CA GLY A 180 2.36 -15.35 -14.76
C GLY A 180 2.16 -16.75 -15.32
N ARG A 181 3.26 -17.47 -15.55
CA ARG A 181 3.22 -18.87 -15.96
C ARG A 181 2.64 -19.73 -14.84
N ASP A 182 1.80 -20.68 -15.21
CA ASP A 182 1.24 -21.65 -14.27
C ASP A 182 2.33 -22.46 -13.57
N SER A 183 2.03 -22.88 -12.35
CA SER A 183 2.91 -23.81 -11.63
C SER A 183 2.79 -25.19 -12.24
N GLU A 184 3.92 -25.77 -12.62
CA GLU A 184 3.98 -27.19 -12.96
C GLU A 184 3.76 -28.03 -11.69
N ARG A 185 2.98 -29.11 -11.86
CA ARG A 185 2.76 -30.11 -10.81
C ARG A 185 4.11 -30.69 -10.40
N ARG A 186 4.34 -30.83 -9.09
CA ARG A 186 5.54 -31.51 -8.59
C ARG A 186 5.50 -32.98 -9.05
N PRO A 187 6.61 -33.54 -9.54
CA PRO A 187 6.63 -34.93 -9.97
C PRO A 187 6.28 -35.85 -8.79
N ASP A 188 5.57 -36.93 -9.11
CA ASP A 188 5.32 -38.01 -8.14
C ASP A 188 6.60 -38.81 -7.93
N PHE A 189 6.77 -39.37 -6.73
CA PHE A 189 7.87 -40.29 -6.48
C PHE A 189 7.71 -41.55 -7.30
N THR A 190 8.75 -41.96 -8.01
CA THR A 190 8.82 -43.27 -8.65
C THR A 190 8.99 -44.38 -7.61
N GLN A 191 8.67 -45.62 -7.95
CA GLN A 191 8.83 -46.76 -7.05
C GLN A 191 10.29 -46.94 -6.54
N PRO A 192 11.34 -46.77 -7.38
CA PRO A 192 12.73 -46.80 -6.90
C PRO A 192 13.07 -45.64 -5.96
N GLU A 193 12.57 -44.44 -6.22
CA GLU A 193 12.77 -43.27 -5.34
C GLU A 193 12.08 -43.47 -3.99
N TYR A 194 10.86 -44.01 -3.99
CA TYR A 194 10.14 -44.37 -2.78
C TYR A 194 10.91 -45.42 -1.96
N ALA A 195 11.39 -46.49 -2.59
CA ALA A 195 12.19 -47.51 -1.92
C ALA A 195 13.50 -46.94 -1.34
N SER A 196 14.15 -46.03 -2.08
CA SER A 196 15.35 -45.31 -1.63
C SER A 196 15.05 -44.40 -0.43
N MET A 197 13.91 -43.70 -0.46
CA MET A 197 13.46 -42.85 0.63
C MET A 197 13.25 -43.67 1.91
N ILE A 198 12.43 -44.73 1.85
CA ILE A 198 12.17 -45.61 3.00
C ILE A 198 13.45 -46.20 3.58
N ARG A 199 14.38 -46.66 2.73
CA ARG A 199 15.68 -47.20 3.18
C ARG A 199 16.54 -46.16 3.91
N LYS A 200 16.44 -44.89 3.51
CA LYS A 200 17.23 -43.79 4.08
C LYS A 200 16.59 -43.15 5.32
N LEU A 201 15.31 -43.36 5.57
CA LEU A 201 14.59 -42.78 6.72
C LEU A 201 15.24 -43.11 8.08
N PRO A 202 15.66 -44.35 8.39
CA PRO A 202 16.31 -44.66 9.68
C PRO A 202 17.61 -43.87 9.89
N HIS A 203 18.44 -43.77 8.85
CA HIS A 203 19.67 -42.97 8.92
C HIS A 203 19.35 -41.48 9.10
N TRP A 204 18.30 -40.98 8.44
CA TRP A 204 17.86 -39.60 8.58
C TRP A 204 17.32 -39.28 9.99
N ILE A 205 16.59 -40.20 10.62
CA ILE A 205 16.14 -40.08 12.02
C ILE A 205 17.37 -39.96 12.94
N ASN A 206 18.32 -40.89 12.83
CA ASN A 206 19.52 -40.95 13.67
C ASN A 206 20.47 -39.76 13.49
N LYS A 207 20.35 -39.02 12.38
CA LYS A 207 21.14 -37.81 12.12
C LYS A 207 20.62 -36.58 12.90
N ALA A 208 19.42 -36.64 13.48
CA ALA A 208 18.89 -35.52 14.26
C ALA A 208 19.58 -35.43 15.62
N GLN A 209 20.00 -34.22 16.00
CA GLN A 209 20.73 -33.99 17.26
C GLN A 209 19.78 -33.66 18.43
N HIS A 210 18.62 -33.07 18.16
CA HIS A 210 17.65 -32.69 19.19
C HIS A 210 16.58 -33.77 19.39
N PRO A 211 16.26 -34.16 20.65
CA PRO A 211 15.24 -35.17 20.94
C PRO A 211 13.87 -34.88 20.31
N LYS A 212 13.44 -33.61 20.30
CA LYS A 212 12.19 -33.19 19.62
C LYS A 212 12.20 -33.50 18.13
N SER A 213 13.35 -33.32 17.48
CA SER A 213 13.50 -33.63 16.06
C SER A 213 13.57 -35.12 15.80
N VAL A 214 14.15 -35.92 16.70
CA VAL A 214 14.15 -37.38 16.61
C VAL A 214 12.71 -37.90 16.64
N HIS A 215 11.95 -37.57 17.70
CA HIS A 215 10.55 -38.00 17.84
C HIS A 215 9.68 -37.56 16.64
N MET A 216 9.85 -36.32 16.16
CA MET A 216 9.10 -35.85 14.99
C MET A 216 9.44 -36.64 13.72
N ARG A 217 10.69 -37.08 13.55
CA ARG A 217 11.11 -37.86 12.38
C ARG A 217 10.67 -39.32 12.47
N GLU A 218 10.61 -39.88 13.68
CA GLU A 218 10.05 -41.22 13.93
C GLU A 218 8.57 -41.26 13.55
N LEU A 219 7.79 -40.26 13.96
CA LEU A 219 6.37 -40.12 13.58
C LEU A 219 6.13 -40.00 12.06
N LEU A 220 7.10 -39.51 11.30
CA LEU A 220 7.01 -39.37 9.84
C LEU A 220 7.39 -40.65 9.08
N ARG A 221 7.88 -41.67 9.79
CA ARG A 221 8.26 -42.96 9.23
C ARG A 221 7.13 -43.99 9.37
N ASP A 222 6.44 -43.97 10.51
CA ASP A 222 5.32 -44.86 10.83
C ASP A 222 4.10 -44.57 9.95
#